data_AF-G5IGK2-F1
#
_entry.id   AF-G5IGK2-F1
#
_cell.length_a   1.000
_cell.length_b   1.000
_cell.length_c   1.000
_cell.angle_alpha   90.00
_cell.angle_beta   90.00
_cell.angle_gamma   90.00
#
_symmetry.space_group_name_H-M   'P 1'
#
loop_
_entity.id
_entity.type
_entity.pdbx_description
1 polymer ?
#
loop_
_entity_poly.entity_id
_entity_poly.type
_entity_poly.pdbx_seq_one_letter_code
_entity_poly.pdbx_strand_id
1 'polypeptide(L)'
;MAWLLHNWYGYLRIRLSGYSPERFLNLCSAGGIEIWNLQYKNGTYEFYMTLKGYRSCKAQVRKAKVRLRILKKLGLPFFLYKNRKRKLMFAGFFSFFYSALCHVPVYLGHQL
;
A
#
# COMPACT_ATOMS: atom_id res chain seq x y z
N MET A 1 0.52 6.15 24.67
CA MET A 1 0.78 4.85 23.98
C MET A 1 -0.07 4.62 22.72
N ALA A 2 -0.59 5.65 22.03
CA ALA A 2 -1.45 5.49 20.84
C ALA A 2 -0.78 5.87 19.50
N TRP A 3 0.49 6.31 19.53
CA TRP A 3 1.18 6.87 18.36
C TRP A 3 2.05 5.85 17.58
N LEU A 4 2.49 4.76 18.20
CA LEU A 4 3.41 3.79 17.56
C LEU A 4 2.72 2.81 16.60
N LEU A 5 1.40 2.63 16.70
CA LEU A 5 0.62 1.81 15.77
C LEU A 5 0.21 2.57 14.49
N HIS A 6 0.59 3.85 14.38
CA HIS A 6 0.17 4.75 13.30
C HIS A 6 0.90 4.45 11.98
N ASN A 7 2.14 3.93 11.99
CA ASN A 7 2.98 3.97 10.79
C ASN A 7 2.95 2.73 9.86
N TRP A 8 1.90 1.91 9.91
CA TRP A 8 1.73 0.72 9.05
C TRP A 8 0.59 0.88 8.04
N TYR A 9 0.37 2.10 7.55
CA TYR A 9 -0.78 2.37 6.69
C TYR A 9 -0.60 1.80 5.29
N GLY A 10 -1.18 0.63 5.09
CA GLY A 10 -1.47 0.13 3.76
C GLY A 10 -2.41 1.09 3.01
N TYR A 11 -2.12 1.26 1.73
CA TYR A 11 -2.93 1.95 0.75
C TYR A 11 -3.91 0.98 0.10
N LEU A 12 -5.10 1.46 -0.26
CA LEU A 12 -6.11 0.67 -0.94
C LEU A 12 -6.42 1.33 -2.28
N ARG A 13 -6.37 0.55 -3.36
CA ARG A 13 -6.99 0.94 -4.62
C ARG A 13 -8.45 0.53 -4.58
N ILE A 14 -9.33 1.50 -4.68
CA ILE A 14 -10.77 1.30 -4.56
C ILE A 14 -11.44 1.77 -5.85
N ARG A 15 -12.42 0.99 -6.29
CA ARG A 15 -13.35 1.36 -7.33
C ARG A 15 -14.64 1.82 -6.67
N LEU A 16 -15.06 3.03 -7.00
CA LEU A 16 -16.33 3.61 -6.63
C LEU A 16 -17.33 3.43 -7.76
N SER A 17 -18.49 2.91 -7.40
CA SER A 17 -19.62 2.65 -8.29
C SER A 17 -20.88 3.14 -7.58
N GLY A 18 -21.62 4.05 -8.20
CA GLY A 18 -22.80 4.62 -7.56
C GLY A 18 -23.31 5.85 -8.30
N TYR A 19 -24.42 6.38 -7.80
CA TYR A 19 -25.20 7.42 -8.47
C TYR A 19 -24.59 8.82 -8.34
N SER A 20 -23.85 9.09 -7.27
CA SER A 20 -23.24 10.42 -7.02
C SER A 20 -21.81 10.30 -6.45
N PRO A 21 -20.79 10.19 -7.32
CA PRO A 21 -19.39 10.19 -6.91
C PRO A 21 -18.96 11.54 -6.31
N GLU A 22 -19.47 12.67 -6.81
CA GLU A 22 -19.07 14.00 -6.35
C GLU A 22 -19.44 14.22 -4.88
N ARG A 23 -20.65 13.81 -4.49
CA ARG A 23 -21.10 13.91 -3.09
C ARG A 23 -20.23 13.08 -2.16
N PHE A 24 -19.79 11.91 -2.61
CA PHE A 24 -18.85 11.08 -1.84
C PHE A 24 -17.49 11.77 -1.70
N LEU A 25 -16.94 12.31 -2.78
CA LEU A 25 -15.66 13.04 -2.75
C LEU A 25 -15.73 14.25 -1.81
N ASN A 26 -16.84 14.99 -1.85
CA ASN A 26 -17.05 16.14 -0.97
C ASN A 26 -17.09 15.72 0.51
N LEU A 27 -17.80 14.64 0.83
CA LEU A 27 -17.84 14.08 2.18
C LEU A 27 -16.48 13.54 2.66
N CYS A 28 -15.68 12.98 1.76
CA CYS A 28 -14.32 12.54 2.08
C CYS A 28 -13.40 13.71 2.38
N SER A 29 -13.44 14.76 1.56
CA SER A 29 -12.66 15.97 1.76
C SER A 29 -13.03 16.65 3.09
N ALA A 30 -14.33 16.81 3.37
CA ALA A 30 -14.83 17.34 4.65
C ALA A 30 -14.47 16.47 5.86
N GLY A 31 -14.31 15.16 5.65
CA GLY A 31 -13.88 14.21 6.68
C GLY A 31 -12.37 14.14 6.91
N GLY A 32 -11.57 14.96 6.21
CA GLY A 32 -10.10 14.94 6.28
C GLY A 32 -9.49 13.67 5.67
N ILE A 33 -10.14 13.10 4.66
CA ILE A 33 -9.72 11.83 4.03
C ILE A 33 -9.09 12.15 2.68
N GLU A 34 -7.78 12.02 2.62
CA GLU A 34 -7.02 12.21 1.40
C GLU A 34 -7.28 11.09 0.40
N ILE A 35 -7.64 11.48 -0.82
CA ILE A 35 -7.84 10.61 -1.96
C ILE A 35 -6.85 11.05 -3.03
N TRP A 36 -6.14 10.10 -3.63
CA TRP A 36 -5.18 10.41 -4.69
C TRP A 36 -5.35 9.51 -5.91
N ASN A 37 -4.83 10.01 -7.04
CA ASN A 37 -4.84 9.32 -8.35
C ASN A 37 -6.25 8.84 -8.74
N LEU A 38 -7.20 9.79 -8.74
CA LEU A 38 -8.55 9.59 -9.24
C LEU A 38 -8.51 9.39 -10.76
N GLN A 39 -8.96 8.23 -11.23
CA GLN A 39 -9.04 7.88 -12.63
C GLN A 39 -10.41 7.33 -12.97
N TYR A 40 -10.95 7.73 -14.11
CA TYR A 40 -12.20 7.17 -14.61
C TYR A 40 -11.88 5.99 -15.54
N LYS A 41 -12.38 4.79 -15.20
CA LYS A 41 -12.22 3.57 -16.01
C LYS A 41 -13.52 2.78 -16.09
N ASN A 42 -13.91 2.41 -17.30
CA ASN A 42 -15.06 1.52 -17.58
C ASN A 42 -16.35 1.94 -16.86
N GLY A 43 -16.71 3.23 -16.92
CA GLY A 43 -17.93 3.72 -16.26
C GLY A 43 -17.84 3.83 -14.73
N THR A 44 -16.64 3.68 -14.15
CA THR A 44 -16.44 3.71 -12.69
C THR A 44 -15.23 4.56 -12.32
N TYR A 45 -15.27 5.16 -11.13
CA TYR A 45 -14.14 5.94 -10.62
C TYR A 45 -13.23 5.03 -9.82
N GLU A 46 -11.94 5.08 -10.10
CA GLU A 46 -10.91 4.40 -9.34
C GLU A 46 -10.03 5.42 -8.67
N PHE A 47 -9.73 5.22 -7.40
CA PHE A 47 -8.81 6.07 -6.66
C PHE A 47 -8.08 5.25 -5.62
N TYR A 48 -7.11 5.89 -4.99
CA TYR A 48 -6.37 5.31 -3.89
C TYR A 48 -6.67 6.09 -2.62
N MET A 49 -6.76 5.36 -1.52
CA MET A 49 -6.95 5.94 -0.20
C MET A 49 -6.21 5.13 0.87
N THR A 50 -5.92 5.77 2.00
CA THR A 50 -5.35 5.12 3.17
C THR A 50 -6.33 4.15 3.83
N LEU A 51 -5.84 3.06 4.43
CA LEU A 51 -6.66 2.11 5.19
C LEU A 51 -7.50 2.78 6.30
N LYS A 52 -6.93 3.79 6.98
CA LYS A 52 -7.65 4.58 8.00
C LYS A 52 -8.81 5.37 7.39
N GLY A 53 -8.57 6.01 6.24
CA GLY A 53 -9.59 6.69 5.46
C GLY A 53 -10.74 5.76 5.08
N TYR A 54 -10.44 4.54 4.62
CA TYR A 54 -11.49 3.57 4.27
C TYR A 54 -12.38 3.18 5.46
N ARG A 55 -11.80 2.98 6.64
CA ARG A 55 -12.57 2.66 7.86
C ARG A 55 -13.47 3.83 8.28
N SER A 56 -12.96 5.06 8.21
CA SER A 56 -13.71 6.26 8.54
C SER A 56 -14.83 6.56 7.51
N CYS A 57 -14.55 6.34 6.22
CA CYS A 57 -15.49 6.53 5.12
C CYS A 57 -16.71 5.58 5.16
N LYS A 58 -16.68 4.49 5.93
CA LYS A 58 -17.77 3.48 5.92
C LYS A 58 -19.14 4.11 6.22
N ALA A 59 -19.18 5.10 7.12
CA ALA A 59 -20.39 5.86 7.41
C ALA A 59 -20.79 6.79 6.24
N GLN A 60 -19.82 7.44 5.61
CA GLN A 60 -20.04 8.34 4.46
C GLN A 60 -20.53 7.59 3.22
N VAL A 61 -20.03 6.37 2.98
CA VAL A 61 -20.48 5.48 1.89
C VAL A 61 -21.97 5.17 2.02
N ARG A 62 -22.45 4.87 3.24
CA ARG A 62 -23.88 4.65 3.50
C ARG A 62 -24.70 5.92 3.23
N LYS A 63 -24.22 7.10 3.64
CA LYS A 63 -24.91 8.38 3.42
C LYS A 63 -25.00 8.75 1.94
N ALA A 64 -23.92 8.54 1.19
CA ALA A 64 -23.85 8.87 -0.23
C ALA A 64 -24.52 7.81 -1.14
N LYS A 65 -25.01 6.69 -0.59
CA LYS A 65 -25.57 5.54 -1.34
C LYS A 65 -24.63 5.06 -2.47
N VAL A 66 -23.32 5.13 -2.25
CA VAL A 66 -22.31 4.62 -3.19
C VAL A 66 -21.81 3.24 -2.75
N ARG A 67 -21.20 2.50 -3.67
CA ARG A 67 -20.53 1.22 -3.38
C ARG A 67 -19.04 1.35 -3.65
N LEU A 68 -18.24 1.01 -2.64
CA LEU A 68 -16.78 0.93 -2.76
C LEU A 68 -16.36 -0.54 -2.90
N ARG A 69 -15.70 -0.88 -4.00
CA ARG A 69 -15.10 -2.20 -4.24
C ARG A 69 -13.58 -2.08 -4.13
N ILE A 70 -12.98 -2.83 -3.21
CA ILE A 70 -11.52 -2.87 -3.06
C ILE A 70 -10.94 -3.67 -4.24
N LEU A 71 -10.14 -3.02 -5.08
CA LEU A 71 -9.46 -3.66 -6.21
C LEU A 71 -8.12 -4.26 -5.78
N LYS A 72 -7.32 -3.50 -5.03
CA LYS A 72 -6.01 -3.93 -4.56
C LYS A 72 -5.74 -3.38 -3.16
N LYS A 73 -5.13 -4.19 -2.32
CA LYS A 73 -4.55 -3.77 -1.04
C LYS A 73 -3.04 -3.67 -1.24
N LEU A 74 -2.50 -2.48 -1.07
CA LEU A 74 -1.08 -2.13 -1.25
C LEU A 74 -0.51 -1.82 0.13
N GLY A 75 0.63 -2.40 0.46
CA GLY A 75 1.29 -2.25 1.76
C GLY A 75 2.45 -3.22 1.84
N LEU A 76 3.40 -2.98 2.76
CA LEU A 76 4.61 -3.79 2.94
C LEU A 76 4.34 -5.31 2.89
N PRO A 77 3.38 -5.88 3.65
CA PRO A 77 3.15 -7.33 3.62
C PRO A 77 2.52 -7.83 2.30
N PHE A 78 1.69 -7.04 1.61
CA PHE A 78 1.01 -7.46 0.38
C PHE A 78 1.86 -7.31 -0.89
N PHE A 79 2.74 -6.29 -0.95
CA PHE A 79 3.72 -6.15 -2.03
C PHE A 79 4.77 -7.28 -1.99
N LEU A 80 5.24 -7.61 -0.78
CA LEU A 80 6.13 -8.74 -0.51
C LEU A 80 5.50 -10.09 -0.90
N TYR A 81 4.17 -10.24 -0.79
CA TYR A 81 3.49 -11.48 -1.16
C TYR A 81 3.28 -11.62 -2.68
N LYS A 82 2.95 -10.52 -3.37
CA LYS A 82 2.68 -10.53 -4.82
C LYS A 82 3.95 -10.65 -5.68
N ASN A 83 5.09 -10.16 -5.19
CA ASN A 83 6.37 -10.18 -5.92
C ASN A 83 7.27 -11.37 -5.54
N ARG A 84 6.70 -12.54 -5.21
CA ARG A 84 7.45 -13.72 -4.74
C ARG A 84 8.50 -14.21 -5.78
N LYS A 85 8.25 -13.98 -7.08
CA LYS A 85 9.15 -14.40 -8.18
C LYS A 85 10.48 -13.63 -8.27
N ARG A 86 10.60 -12.39 -7.76
CA ARG A 86 11.86 -11.62 -7.81
C ARG A 86 12.66 -11.63 -6.50
N LYS A 87 12.14 -12.23 -5.41
CA LYS A 87 12.87 -12.32 -4.13
C LYS A 87 14.00 -13.35 -4.12
N LEU A 88 13.92 -14.39 -4.97
CA LEU A 88 15.04 -15.32 -5.15
C LEU A 88 16.30 -14.60 -5.63
N MET A 89 16.15 -13.56 -6.47
CA MET A 89 17.29 -12.75 -6.92
C MET A 89 17.87 -11.89 -5.79
N PHE A 90 17.03 -11.29 -4.94
CA PHE A 90 17.51 -10.52 -3.78
C PHE A 90 18.14 -11.40 -2.70
N ALA A 91 17.59 -12.59 -2.46
CA ALA A 91 18.19 -13.56 -1.54
C ALA A 91 19.58 -14.01 -2.03
N GLY A 92 19.73 -14.26 -3.35
CA GLY A 92 21.03 -14.53 -3.96
C GLY A 92 22.02 -13.37 -3.81
N PHE A 93 21.57 -12.14 -4.04
CA PHE A 93 22.42 -10.94 -3.91
C PHE A 93 22.92 -10.74 -2.47
N PHE A 94 22.05 -10.89 -1.47
CA PHE A 94 22.46 -10.81 -0.06
C PHE A 94 23.38 -11.95 0.36
N SER A 95 23.12 -13.17 -0.12
CA SER A 95 23.98 -14.33 0.14
C SER A 95 25.40 -14.11 -0.39
N PHE A 96 25.52 -13.60 -1.63
CA PHE A 96 26.82 -13.33 -2.26
C PHE A 96 27.61 -12.22 -1.55
N PHE A 97 26.94 -11.15 -1.11
CA PHE A 97 27.59 -10.10 -0.33
C PHE A 97 28.02 -10.58 1.06
N TYR A 98 27.21 -11.41 1.73
CA TYR A 98 27.54 -11.95 3.04
C TYR A 98 28.74 -12.92 2.99
N SER A 99 28.79 -13.80 1.98
CA SER A 99 29.94 -14.70 1.80
C SER A 99 31.22 -13.94 1.42
N ALA A 100 31.13 -12.94 0.54
CA ALA A 100 32.27 -12.10 0.17
C ALA A 100 32.84 -11.32 1.36
N LEU A 101 31.98 -10.70 2.18
CA LEU A 101 32.40 -9.98 3.39
C LEU A 101 33.05 -10.90 4.44
N CYS A 102 32.62 -12.16 4.56
CA CYS A 102 33.26 -13.14 5.44
C CYS A 102 34.63 -13.64 4.94
N HIS A 103 34.86 -13.65 3.62
CA HIS A 103 36.13 -14.13 3.04
C HIS A 103 37.25 -13.09 3.06
N VAL A 104 36.92 -11.79 2.94
CA VAL A 104 37.91 -10.69 2.92
C VAL A 104 38.84 -10.64 4.16
N PRO A 105 38.37 -10.80 5.42
CA PRO A 105 39.26 -10.76 6.58
C PRO A 105 40.14 -12.02 6.72
N VAL A 106 39.70 -13.16 6.18
CA VAL A 106 40.47 -14.42 6.24
C VAL A 106 41.70 -14.38 5.32
N TYR A 107 41.61 -13.72 4.17
CA TYR A 107 42.75 -13.55 3.27
C TYR A 107 43.76 -12.52 3.79
N LEU A 108 43.31 -11.44 4.43
CA LEU A 108 44.21 -10.42 4.98
C LEU A 108 44.99 -10.91 6.21
N GLY A 109 44.45 -11.87 6.97
CA GLY A 109 45.13 -12.48 8.12
C GLY A 109 46.16 -13.56 7.78
N HIS A 110 46.24 -14.01 6.53
CA HIS A 110 47.21 -15.02 6.07
C HIS A 110 48.43 -14.41 5.35
N GLN A 111 48.44 -13.09 5.13
CA GLN A 111 49.58 -12.35 4.54
C GLN A 111 50.33 -11.45 5.55
N LEU A 112 49.98 -11.51 6.84
CA LEU A 112 50.70 -10.84 7.95
C LEU A 112 51.47 -11.87 8.79
#